data_AF-A0A1M5RWR0-F1
#
_entry.id   AF-A0A1M5RWR0-F1
#
_cell.length_a   1.000
_cell.length_b   1.000
_cell.length_c   1.000
_cell.angle_alpha   90.00
_cell.angle_beta   90.00
_cell.angle_gamma   90.00
#
_symmetry.space_group_name_H-M   'P 1'
#
loop_
_entity.id
_entity.type
_entity.pdbx_description
1 polymer ?
#
loop_
_entity_poly.entity_id
_entity_poly.type
_entity_poly.pdbx_seq_one_letter_code
_entity_poly.pdbx_strand_id
1 'polypeptide(L)'
;MTENVHKCSMISEDVYDRYLEALLRGDSCTCLKIIDGLLDEQVRPIVMYVDLLQRSLYRIGELWEHNRVSVATEHLATTITERTLAAIYPTLSWPENGASR
;
A
#
# COMPACT_ATOMS: atom_id res chain seq x y z
N MET A 1 -31.43 -6.33 -0.93
CA MET A 1 -31.32 -5.09 -1.74
C MET A 1 -30.52 -4.10 -0.91
N THR A 2 -29.32 -3.76 -1.39
CA THR A 2 -28.35 -2.76 -0.88
C THR A 2 -27.80 -2.94 0.55
N GLU A 3 -26.87 -3.88 0.75
CA GLU A 3 -25.97 -3.90 1.91
C GLU A 3 -24.48 -3.83 1.50
N ASN A 4 -24.15 -3.12 0.42
CA ASN A 4 -22.76 -3.15 -0.10
C ASN A 4 -22.14 -1.77 -0.35
N VAL A 5 -22.60 -0.74 0.36
CA VAL A 5 -22.10 0.64 0.20
C VAL A 5 -21.03 1.00 1.27
N HIS A 6 -20.66 0.08 2.17
CA HIS A 6 -19.76 0.38 3.30
C HIS A 6 -18.59 -0.59 3.53
N LYS A 7 -18.18 -1.43 2.57
CA LYS A 7 -16.85 -2.10 2.66
C LYS A 7 -15.74 -1.09 2.30
N CYS A 8 -15.72 0.00 3.04
CA CYS A 8 -14.95 1.22 2.81
C CYS A 8 -14.74 1.83 4.19
N SER A 9 -13.62 1.53 4.87
CA SER A 9 -13.08 2.53 5.81
C SER A 9 -11.65 2.35 6.27
N MET A 10 -11.03 1.16 6.27
CA MET A 10 -9.64 1.08 6.76
C MET A 10 -9.00 -0.27 6.44
N ILE A 11 -7.70 -0.27 6.16
CA ILE A 11 -6.86 -1.47 6.26
C ILE A 11 -6.78 -1.87 7.74
N SER A 12 -6.85 -3.17 8.05
CA SER A 12 -6.74 -3.63 9.43
C SER A 12 -5.33 -3.40 9.99
N GLU A 13 -5.22 -3.16 11.30
CA GLU A 13 -3.92 -2.95 11.94
C GLU A 13 -2.99 -4.17 11.80
N ASP A 14 -3.52 -5.41 11.80
CA ASP A 14 -2.71 -6.61 11.55
C ASP A 14 -2.05 -6.58 10.15
N VAL A 15 -2.82 -6.20 9.13
CA VAL A 15 -2.30 -6.10 7.76
C VAL A 15 -1.27 -4.98 7.66
N TYR A 16 -1.54 -3.84 8.30
CA TYR A 16 -0.61 -2.72 8.36
C TYR A 16 0.71 -3.11 9.04
N ASP A 17 0.66 -3.69 10.24
CA ASP A 17 1.84 -4.06 11.01
C ASP A 17 2.69 -5.09 10.27
N ARG A 18 2.06 -6.09 9.66
CA ARG A 18 2.75 -7.10 8.84
C ARG A 18 3.40 -6.50 7.61
N TYR A 19 2.74 -5.55 6.95
CA TYR A 19 3.29 -4.86 5.79
C TYR A 19 4.48 -3.98 6.19
N LEU A 20 4.34 -3.21 7.27
CA LEU A 20 5.41 -2.35 7.80
C LEU A 20 6.63 -3.18 8.23
N GLU A 21 6.42 -4.30 8.92
CA GLU A 21 7.51 -5.20 9.31
C GLU A 21 8.21 -5.82 8.09
N ALA A 22 7.45 -6.18 7.05
CA ALA A 22 8.01 -6.67 5.79
C ALA A 22 8.86 -5.60 5.09
N LEU A 23 8.41 -4.34 5.05
CA LEU A 23 9.20 -3.23 4.51
C LEU A 23 10.51 -3.02 5.29
N LEU A 24 10.45 -3.01 6.62
CA LEU A 24 11.62 -2.85 7.49
C LEU A 24 12.65 -3.97 7.29
N ARG A 25 12.20 -5.18 6.94
CA ARG A 25 13.05 -6.34 6.65
C ARG A 25 13.51 -6.41 5.19
N GLY A 26 13.00 -5.56 4.30
CA GLY A 26 13.26 -5.66 2.87
C GLY A 26 12.56 -6.84 2.18
N ASP A 27 11.53 -7.42 2.80
CA ASP A 27 10.81 -8.57 2.27
C ASP A 27 9.75 -8.13 1.26
N SER A 28 10.20 -7.91 0.02
CA SER A 28 9.31 -7.54 -1.08
C SER A 28 8.30 -8.62 -1.45
N CYS A 29 8.61 -9.90 -1.19
CA CYS A 29 7.72 -11.00 -1.51
C CYS A 29 6.48 -10.95 -0.62
N THR A 30 6.66 -10.73 0.69
CA THR A 30 5.55 -10.56 1.63
C THR A 30 4.75 -9.29 1.32
N CYS A 31 5.40 -8.18 0.97
CA CYS A 31 4.71 -6.95 0.58
C CYS A 31 3.76 -7.16 -0.61
N LEU A 32 4.25 -7.82 -1.67
CA LEU A 32 3.44 -8.11 -2.86
C LEU A 32 2.29 -9.07 -2.54
N LYS A 33 2.53 -10.13 -1.76
CA LYS A 33 1.47 -11.06 -1.33
C LYS A 33 0.34 -10.37 -0.56
N ILE A 34 0.68 -9.39 0.28
CA ILE A 34 -0.32 -8.59 1.01
C ILE A 34 -1.17 -7.78 0.03
N ILE A 35 -0.54 -7.12 -0.95
CA ILE A 35 -1.27 -6.37 -1.98
C ILE A 35 -2.16 -7.27 -2.82
N ASP A 36 -1.65 -8.41 -3.28
CA ASP A 36 -2.43 -9.37 -4.05
C ASP A 36 -3.68 -9.81 -3.27
N GLY A 37 -3.54 -10.12 -1.98
CA GLY A 37 -4.68 -10.43 -1.11
C GLY A 37 -5.68 -9.29 -0.97
N LEU A 38 -5.22 -8.04 -0.86
CA LEU A 38 -6.10 -6.87 -0.80
C LEU A 38 -6.84 -6.61 -2.12
N LEU A 39 -6.18 -6.88 -3.26
CA LEU A 39 -6.80 -6.83 -4.59
C LEU A 39 -7.86 -7.94 -4.74
N ASP A 40 -7.56 -9.15 -4.28
CA ASP A 40 -8.49 -10.29 -4.24
C ASP A 40 -9.70 -10.04 -3.35
N GLU A 41 -9.57 -9.17 -2.34
CA GLU A 41 -10.66 -8.70 -1.48
C GLU A 41 -11.43 -7.48 -2.04
N GLN A 42 -11.05 -7.03 -3.25
CA GLN A 42 -11.57 -5.84 -3.93
C GLN A 42 -11.42 -4.56 -3.12
N VAL A 43 -10.35 -4.44 -2.33
CA VAL A 43 -10.00 -3.19 -1.65
C VAL A 43 -9.65 -2.15 -2.70
N ARG A 44 -10.22 -0.95 -2.56
CA ARG A 44 -10.00 0.11 -3.54
C ARG A 44 -8.52 0.52 -3.58
N PRO A 45 -7.91 0.74 -4.76
CA PRO A 45 -6.53 1.22 -4.89
C PRO A 45 -6.18 2.43 -4.03
N ILE A 46 -7.09 3.41 -3.94
CA ILE A 46 -6.88 4.61 -3.12
C ILE A 46 -6.76 4.31 -1.62
N VAL A 47 -7.47 3.28 -1.13
CA VAL A 47 -7.39 2.87 0.29
C VAL A 47 -6.03 2.21 0.56
N MET A 48 -5.57 1.33 -0.34
CA MET A 48 -4.21 0.76 -0.22
C MET A 48 -3.13 1.84 -0.27
N TYR A 49 -3.27 2.82 -1.17
CA TYR A 49 -2.32 3.91 -1.27
C TYR A 49 -2.22 4.73 0.03
N VAL A 50 -3.36 5.21 0.55
CA VAL A 50 -3.37 6.12 1.71
C VAL A 50 -3.13 5.36 3.02
N ASP A 51 -3.89 4.29 3.26
CA ASP A 51 -3.94 3.63 4.58
C ASP A 51 -2.81 2.61 4.79
N LEU A 52 -2.17 2.14 3.72
CA LEU A 52 -1.08 1.16 3.79
C LEU A 52 0.25 1.75 3.30
N LEU A 53 0.35 2.15 2.04
CA LEU A 53 1.62 2.54 1.44
C LEU A 53 2.15 3.86 2.03
N GLN A 54 1.35 4.93 1.95
CA GLN A 54 1.69 6.25 2.45
C GLN A 54 1.90 6.23 3.97
N ARG A 55 0.99 5.61 4.72
CA ARG A 55 1.11 5.47 6.18
C ARG A 55 2.40 4.74 6.58
N SER A 56 2.81 3.69 5.85
CA SER A 56 4.05 2.97 6.14
C SER A 56 5.29 3.79 5.83
N LEU A 57 5.31 4.50 4.71
CA LEU A 57 6.45 5.35 4.34
C LEU A 57 6.64 6.51 5.32
N TYR A 58 5.57 7.17 5.78
CA TYR A 58 5.69 8.18 6.83
C TYR A 58 6.26 7.59 8.11
N ARG A 59 5.78 6.40 8.53
CA ARG A 59 6.28 5.76 9.74
C ARG A 59 7.76 5.41 9.63
N ILE A 60 8.22 4.92 8.48
CA ILE A 60 9.63 4.63 8.24
C ILE A 60 10.47 5.92 8.21
N GLY A 61 9.95 7.00 7.61
CA GLY A 61 10.55 8.33 7.66
C GLY A 61 10.75 8.81 9.10
N GLU A 62 9.72 8.74 9.94
CA GLU A 62 9.82 9.07 11.37
C GLU A 62 10.89 8.21 12.07
N LEU A 63 10.92 6.90 11.80
CA LEU A 63 11.93 6.01 12.39
C LEU A 63 13.34 6.41 11.95
N TRP A 64 13.53 6.81 10.70
CA TRP A 64 14.82 7.30 10.19
C TRP A 64 15.22 8.62 10.87
N GLU A 65 14.31 9.59 10.96
CA GLU A 65 14.56 10.88 11.63
C GLU A 65 14.98 10.70 13.09
N HIS A 66 14.43 9.68 13.76
CA HIS A 66 14.75 9.32 15.14
C HIS A 66 15.93 8.33 15.27
N ASN A 67 16.70 8.09 14.20
CA ASN A 67 17.85 7.17 14.16
C ASN A 67 17.51 5.73 14.57
N ARG A 68 16.27 5.28 14.36
CA ARG A 68 15.81 3.91 14.65
C ARG A 68 16.06 2.96 13.48
N VAL A 69 16.16 3.49 12.26
CA VAL A 69 16.53 2.77 11.04
C VAL A 69 17.53 3.57 10.23
N SER A 70 18.26 2.91 9.34
CA SER A 70 19.24 3.57 8.46
C SER A 70 18.57 4.21 7.25
N VAL A 71 19.25 5.18 6.62
CA VAL A 71 18.83 5.73 5.31
C VAL A 71 18.72 4.64 4.24
N ALA A 72 19.56 3.60 4.30
CA ALA A 72 19.49 2.48 3.37
C ALA A 72 18.19 1.66 3.57
N THR A 73 17.71 1.53 4.80
CA THR A 73 16.44 0.88 5.11
C THR A 73 15.25 1.68 4.59
N GLU A 74 15.28 3.02 4.75
CA GLU A 74 14.25 3.91 4.20
C GLU A 74 14.21 3.81 2.67
N HIS A 75 15.35 3.96 1.99
CA HIS A 75 15.41 3.84 0.53
C HIS A 75 14.96 2.47 0.01
N LEU A 76 15.29 1.40 0.74
CA LEU A 76 14.82 0.06 0.43
C LEU A 76 13.30 -0.03 0.53
N ALA A 77 12.70 0.51 1.60
CA ALA A 77 11.26 0.54 1.77
C ALA A 77 10.56 1.34 0.66
N THR A 78 11.12 2.50 0.27
CA THR A 78 10.65 3.31 -0.85
C THR A 78 10.68 2.52 -2.16
N THR A 79 11.80 1.84 -2.47
CA THR A 79 11.93 1.02 -3.68
C THR A 79 10.92 -0.15 -3.71
N ILE A 80 10.69 -0.81 -2.57
CA ILE A 80 9.71 -1.90 -2.48
C ILE A 80 8.29 -1.35 -2.66
N THR A 81 8.00 -0.18 -2.08
CA THR A 81 6.70 0.47 -2.21
C THR A 81 6.41 0.89 -3.64
N GLU A 82 7.40 1.42 -4.37
CA GLU A 82 7.26 1.74 -5.81
C GLU A 82 6.93 0.50 -6.64
N ARG A 83 7.60 -0.63 -6.39
CA ARG A 83 7.30 -1.91 -7.06
C ARG A 83 5.89 -2.40 -6.72
N THR A 84 5.49 -2.21 -5.48
CA THR A 84 4.16 -2.58 -4.99
C THR A 84 3.08 -1.73 -5.67
N LEU A 85 3.32 -0.43 -5.83
CA LEU A 85 2.44 0.48 -6.56
C LEU A 85 2.34 0.09 -8.05
N ALA A 86 3.45 -0.33 -8.67
CA ALA A 86 3.48 -0.87 -10.04
C ALA A 86 2.52 -2.05 -10.23
N ALA A 87 2.37 -2.92 -9.22
CA ALA A 87 1.44 -4.04 -9.25
C ALA A 87 -0.04 -3.61 -9.14
N ILE A 88 -0.33 -2.46 -8.51
CA ILE A 88 -1.68 -1.94 -8.37
C ILE A 88 -2.17 -1.27 -9.66
N TYR A 89 -1.29 -0.61 -10.42
CA TYR A 89 -1.67 0.16 -11.62
C TYR A 89 -2.53 -0.58 -12.66
N PRO A 90 -2.27 -1.84 -13.04
CA PRO A 90 -3.10 -2.55 -14.02
C PRO A 90 -4.56 -2.72 -13.60
N THR A 91 -4.85 -2.69 -12.29
CA THR A 91 -6.20 -2.82 -11.75
C THR A 91 -6.96 -1.50 -11.73
N LEU A 92 -6.24 -0.39 -11.92
CA LEU A 92 -6.77 0.94 -11.90
C LEU A 92 -7.45 1.24 -13.23
N SER A 93 -8.76 1.01 -13.29
CA SER A 93 -9.56 1.49 -14.42
C SER A 93 -9.54 3.02 -14.43
N TRP A 94 -8.91 3.61 -15.44
CA TRP A 94 -9.16 5.01 -15.76
C TRP A 94 -10.60 5.12 -16.24
N PRO A 95 -11.40 6.04 -15.69
CA PRO A 95 -12.61 6.42 -16.41
C PRO A 95 -12.14 6.89 -17.78
N GLU A 96 -12.68 6.28 -18.84
CA GLU A 96 -12.47 6.80 -20.19
C GLU A 96 -13.03 8.23 -20.21
N ASN A 97 -12.15 9.21 -20.06
CA ASN A 97 -12.54 10.60 -20.01
C ASN A 97 -12.99 11.03 -21.41
N GLY A 98 -14.30 11.21 -21.59
CA GLY A 98 -14.85 12.38 -22.30
C GLY A 98 -14.54 12.53 -23.80
N ALA A 99 -14.20 11.48 -24.54
CA ALA A 99 -14.18 11.54 -26.01
C ALA A 99 -15.61 11.33 -26.58
N SER A 100 -16.52 12.25 -26.27
CA SER A 100 -17.79 12.39 -26.99
C SER A 100 -18.32 13.82 -26.84
N ARG A 101 -17.72 14.72 -27.63
CA ARG A 101 -18.34 15.80 -28.43
C ARG A 101 -17.44 17.02 -28.53
#